data_AF-A0A7C9DMD6-F1
#
_entry.id   AF-A0A7C9DMD6-F1
#
_cell.length_a   1.000
_cell.length_b   1.000
_cell.length_c   1.000
_cell.angle_alpha   90.00
_cell.angle_beta   90.00
_cell.angle_gamma   90.00
#
_symmetry.space_group_name_H-M   'P 1'
#
loop_
_entity.id
_entity.type
_entity.pdbx_description
1 polymer ?
#
loop_
_entity_poly.entity_id
_entity_poly.type
_entity_poly.pdbx_seq_one_letter_code
_entity_poly.pdbx_strand_id
1 'polypeptide(L)'
;MENDVMASVHSTVFKESETLEGKCIKIEGYDFNLGVDYARLLNSFISTGFQASNLGEAIEVVNQMLDWRLADEAPTEDCSDEERDPHYRESVRCKVFLGFTSNLISSGVRDIIRYLVQHHMVDVVVTTTGGVEEDLIKCLAPTFKEDHMDTVQADCSFGERNK
;
A
#
# COMPACT_ATOMS: atom_id res chain seq x y z
N MET A 1 24.26 -40.76 31.95
CA MET A 1 22.98 -40.30 31.37
C MET A 1 22.93 -38.78 31.29
N GLU A 2 23.21 -38.02 32.37
CA GLU A 2 23.22 -36.55 32.34
C GLU A 2 24.23 -35.91 31.36
N ASN A 3 25.46 -36.45 31.24
CA ASN A 3 26.46 -35.92 30.30
C ASN A 3 26.06 -36.07 28.82
N ASP A 4 25.25 -37.07 28.51
CA ASP A 4 24.77 -37.33 27.14
C ASP A 4 23.63 -36.37 26.76
N VAL A 5 22.77 -36.06 27.75
CA VAL A 5 21.74 -35.02 27.62
C VAL A 5 22.39 -33.64 27.43
N MET A 6 23.42 -33.30 28.21
CA MET A 6 24.13 -32.02 28.06
C MET A 6 24.85 -31.90 26.70
N ALA A 7 25.47 -32.98 26.21
CA ALA A 7 26.08 -32.99 24.89
C ALA A 7 25.05 -32.82 23.76
N SER A 8 23.87 -33.44 23.91
CA SER A 8 22.76 -33.33 22.96
C SER A 8 22.12 -31.93 22.95
N VAL A 9 21.92 -31.33 24.12
CA VAL A 9 21.44 -29.93 24.22
C VAL A 9 22.45 -28.98 23.61
N HIS A 10 23.74 -29.18 23.88
CA HIS A 10 24.80 -28.34 23.32
C HIS A 10 24.85 -28.42 21.80
N SER A 11 24.78 -29.61 21.20
CA SER A 11 24.79 -29.75 19.73
C SER A 11 23.52 -29.20 19.07
N THR A 12 22.38 -29.22 19.77
CA THR A 12 21.11 -28.67 19.27
C THR A 12 21.10 -27.14 19.30
N VAL A 13 21.62 -26.53 20.38
CA VAL A 13 21.62 -25.06 20.56
C VAL A 13 22.73 -24.40 19.74
N PHE A 14 23.93 -25.00 19.69
CA PHE A 14 25.09 -24.43 19.00
C PHE A 14 25.29 -25.01 17.61
N LYS A 15 24.20 -25.17 16.86
CA LYS A 15 24.29 -25.57 15.47
C LYS A 15 24.89 -24.43 14.64
N GLU A 16 25.85 -24.76 13.78
CA GLU A 16 26.44 -23.77 12.87
C GLU A 16 25.38 -23.20 11.91
N SER A 17 25.41 -21.88 11.75
CA SER A 17 24.56 -21.15 10.81
C SER A 17 25.31 -20.87 9.51
N GLU A 18 24.57 -20.81 8.39
CA GLU A 18 25.11 -20.34 7.12
C GLU A 18 25.21 -18.81 7.07
N THR A 19 26.13 -18.30 6.25
CA THR A 19 26.29 -16.86 6.04
C THR A 19 25.22 -16.31 5.09
N LEU A 20 24.56 -15.22 5.49
CA LEU A 20 23.50 -14.53 4.73
C LEU A 20 23.96 -13.21 4.10
N GLU A 21 25.26 -12.90 4.18
CA GLU A 21 25.85 -11.68 3.61
C GLU A 21 25.58 -11.57 2.11
N GLY A 22 25.04 -10.42 1.68
CA GLY A 22 24.68 -10.15 0.30
C GLY A 22 23.43 -10.88 -0.22
N LYS A 23 22.82 -11.77 0.58
CA LYS A 23 21.59 -12.49 0.20
C LYS A 23 20.33 -11.88 0.81
N CYS A 24 20.45 -11.29 2.00
CA CYS A 24 19.33 -10.76 2.75
C CYS A 24 19.57 -9.31 3.15
N ILE A 25 18.49 -8.53 3.18
CA ILE A 25 18.51 -7.19 3.78
C ILE A 25 18.72 -7.35 5.28
N LYS A 26 19.69 -6.62 5.84
CA LYS A 26 19.92 -6.58 7.27
C LYS A 26 18.79 -5.81 7.95
N ILE A 27 18.25 -6.36 9.03
CA ILE A 27 17.20 -5.67 9.81
C ILE A 27 17.82 -4.48 10.55
N GLU A 28 17.29 -3.29 10.26
CA GLU A 28 17.72 -2.03 10.83
C GLU A 28 16.57 -1.01 10.75
N GLY A 29 16.24 -0.41 11.90
CA GLY A 29 15.22 0.62 12.01
C GLY A 29 15.80 2.03 11.85
N TYR A 30 14.92 3.03 11.75
CA TYR A 30 15.33 4.43 11.66
C TYR A 30 16.01 4.93 12.94
N ASP A 31 17.18 5.58 12.81
CA ASP A 31 17.89 6.20 13.93
C ASP A 31 17.40 7.64 14.19
N PHE A 32 16.65 7.83 15.28
CA PHE A 32 16.14 9.14 15.68
C PHE A 32 17.23 10.12 16.17
N ASN A 33 18.47 9.68 16.40
CA ASN A 33 19.58 10.61 16.65
C ASN A 33 19.91 11.46 15.41
N LEU A 34 19.48 11.03 14.21
CA LEU A 34 19.57 11.80 12.98
C LEU A 34 18.48 12.89 12.86
N GLY A 35 17.60 13.00 13.86
CA GLY A 35 16.47 13.92 13.87
C GLY A 35 15.18 13.30 13.32
N VAL A 36 14.14 14.13 13.18
CA VAL A 36 12.82 13.69 12.67
C VAL A 36 12.73 13.96 11.17
N ASP A 37 12.97 12.92 10.37
CA ASP A 37 12.80 12.90 8.91
C ASP A 37 11.81 11.80 8.53
N TYR A 38 10.59 12.20 8.16
CA TYR A 38 9.51 11.27 7.82
C TYR A 38 9.79 10.47 6.55
N ALA A 39 10.48 11.05 5.56
CA ALA A 39 10.79 10.35 4.34
C ALA A 39 11.79 9.22 4.63
N ARG A 40 12.83 9.52 5.40
CA ARG A 40 13.80 8.48 5.82
C ARG A 40 13.18 7.44 6.76
N LEU A 41 12.28 7.85 7.65
CA LEU A 41 11.55 6.94 8.52
C LEU A 41 10.71 5.94 7.71
N LEU A 42 9.92 6.42 6.75
CA LEU A 42 9.11 5.54 5.89
C LEU A 42 9.99 4.67 4.98
N ASN A 43 11.09 5.20 4.46
CA ASN A 43 12.03 4.40 3.67
C ASN A 43 12.69 3.30 4.49
N SER A 44 12.90 3.48 5.80
CA SER A 44 13.45 2.44 6.67
C SER A 44 12.48 1.29 6.93
N PHE A 45 11.20 1.40 6.55
CA PHE A 45 10.21 0.36 6.81
C PHE A 45 10.56 -0.94 6.11
N ILE A 46 11.20 -0.89 4.93
CA ILE A 46 11.67 -2.07 4.19
C ILE A 46 12.58 -2.97 5.05
N SER A 47 13.45 -2.37 5.87
CA SER A 47 14.39 -3.05 6.75
C SER A 47 13.95 -3.15 8.20
N THR A 48 12.76 -2.66 8.56
CA THR A 48 12.27 -2.65 9.95
C THR A 48 11.74 -4.02 10.39
N GLY A 49 11.11 -4.78 9.49
CA GLY A 49 10.52 -6.08 9.76
C GLY A 49 9.01 -6.06 10.01
N PHE A 50 8.40 -7.26 10.04
CA PHE A 50 6.96 -7.46 10.21
C PHE A 50 6.10 -6.67 9.20
N GLN A 51 5.02 -6.02 9.64
CA GLN A 51 4.13 -5.25 8.77
C GLN A 51 4.78 -3.97 8.23
N ALA A 52 5.84 -3.47 8.87
CA ALA A 52 6.58 -2.34 8.32
C ALA A 52 7.21 -2.73 6.98
N SER A 53 7.88 -3.88 6.90
CA SER A 53 8.46 -4.38 5.64
C SER A 53 7.40 -4.56 4.56
N ASN A 54 6.23 -5.14 4.90
CA ASN A 54 5.12 -5.27 3.94
C ASN A 54 4.66 -3.90 3.40
N LEU A 55 4.61 -2.86 4.23
CA LEU A 55 4.27 -1.50 3.79
C LEU A 55 5.37 -0.89 2.91
N GLY A 56 6.64 -1.11 3.27
CA GLY A 56 7.78 -0.70 2.43
C GLY A 56 7.74 -1.33 1.04
N GLU A 57 7.53 -2.65 0.97
CA GLU A 57 7.37 -3.39 -0.29
C GLU A 57 6.16 -2.89 -1.09
N ALA A 58 5.02 -2.63 -0.42
CA ALA A 58 3.84 -2.08 -1.08
C ALA A 58 4.10 -0.70 -1.72
N ILE A 59 4.89 0.16 -1.07
CA ILE A 59 5.30 1.45 -1.62
C ILE A 59 6.17 1.25 -2.88
N GLU A 60 7.13 0.33 -2.85
CA GLU A 60 7.98 0.02 -4.01
C GLU A 60 7.14 -0.50 -5.19
N VAL A 61 6.22 -1.43 -4.95
CA VAL A 61 5.33 -1.98 -5.99
C VAL A 61 4.47 -0.89 -6.61
N VAL A 62 3.86 -0.01 -5.80
CA VAL A 62 3.04 1.10 -6.34
C VAL A 62 3.89 2.05 -7.19
N ASN A 63 5.11 2.39 -6.77
CA ASN A 63 6.00 3.22 -7.57
C ASN A 63 6.38 2.53 -8.88
N GLN A 64 6.66 1.22 -8.85
CA GLN A 64 6.90 0.43 -10.07
C GLN A 64 5.70 0.48 -11.03
N MET A 65 4.47 0.38 -10.52
CA MET A 65 3.27 0.52 -11.37
C MET A 65 3.18 1.89 -12.05
N LEU A 66 3.55 2.96 -11.35
CA LEU A 66 3.51 4.33 -11.90
C LEU A 66 4.63 4.58 -12.93
N ASP A 67 5.80 4.02 -12.69
CA ASP A 67 6.98 4.21 -13.53
C ASP A 67 6.99 3.28 -14.75
N TRP A 68 6.42 2.07 -14.63
CA TRP A 68 6.45 1.05 -15.68
C TRP A 68 5.92 1.55 -17.03
N ARG A 69 6.63 1.20 -18.08
CA ARG A 69 6.24 1.35 -19.48
C ARG A 69 6.39 0.02 -20.21
N LEU A 70 5.63 -0.18 -21.28
CA LEU A 70 5.81 -1.37 -22.13
C LEU A 70 7.22 -1.43 -22.74
N ALA A 71 7.88 -0.28 -22.91
CA ALA A 71 9.28 -0.21 -23.36
C ALA A 71 10.29 -0.87 -22.40
N ASP A 72 9.95 -1.04 -21.13
CA ASP A 72 10.82 -1.71 -20.13
C ASP A 72 10.88 -3.23 -20.33
N GLU A 73 9.92 -3.78 -21.07
CA GLU A 73 9.85 -5.22 -21.38
C GLU A 73 10.41 -5.50 -22.78
N ALA A 74 11.06 -6.66 -22.94
CA ALA A 74 11.52 -7.11 -24.24
C ALA A 74 10.32 -7.52 -25.12
N PRO A 75 10.28 -7.16 -26.41
CA PRO A 75 9.24 -7.62 -27.32
C PRO A 75 9.23 -9.14 -27.42
N THR A 76 8.06 -9.77 -27.33
CA THR A 76 7.88 -11.20 -27.53
C THR A 76 7.53 -11.51 -29.00
N GLU A 77 7.51 -12.80 -29.36
CA GLU A 77 7.11 -13.24 -30.71
C GLU A 77 5.65 -12.92 -31.02
N ASP A 78 4.81 -12.85 -29.99
CA ASP A 78 3.36 -12.59 -30.08
C ASP A 78 3.00 -11.09 -30.19
N CYS A 79 3.98 -10.17 -30.11
CA CYS A 79 3.73 -8.73 -30.24
C CYS A 79 3.19 -8.36 -31.62
N SER A 80 2.15 -7.51 -31.65
CA SER A 80 1.66 -6.93 -32.90
C SER A 80 2.70 -5.99 -33.54
N ASP A 81 2.54 -5.67 -34.83
CA ASP A 81 3.42 -4.71 -35.52
C ASP A 81 3.41 -3.33 -34.83
N GLU A 82 2.28 -2.94 -34.24
CA GLU A 82 2.12 -1.70 -33.47
C GLU A 82 2.88 -1.78 -32.13
N GLU A 83 2.81 -2.90 -31.43
CA GLU A 83 3.54 -3.14 -30.18
C GLU A 83 5.06 -3.23 -30.37
N ARG A 84 5.53 -3.40 -31.60
CA ARG A 84 6.94 -3.37 -31.95
C ARG A 84 7.46 -1.96 -32.20
N ASP A 85 6.59 -0.98 -32.41
CA ASP A 85 7.00 0.42 -32.58
C ASP A 85 7.54 0.99 -31.24
N PRO A 86 8.79 1.48 -31.21
CA PRO A 86 9.38 2.04 -29.98
C PRO A 86 8.56 3.19 -29.39
N HIS A 87 7.99 4.07 -30.22
CA HIS A 87 7.21 5.20 -29.74
C HIS A 87 5.89 4.76 -29.09
N TYR A 88 5.21 3.78 -29.68
CA TYR A 88 4.04 3.18 -29.05
C TYR A 88 4.39 2.55 -27.69
N ARG A 89 5.46 1.77 -27.61
CA ARG A 89 5.88 1.11 -26.35
C ARG A 89 6.22 2.09 -25.24
N GLU A 90 6.84 3.22 -25.56
CA GLU A 90 7.10 4.29 -24.59
C GLU A 90 5.82 4.98 -24.10
N SER A 91 4.79 5.03 -24.94
CA SER A 91 3.50 5.66 -24.61
C SER A 91 2.60 4.80 -23.72
N VAL A 92 2.75 3.47 -23.78
CA VAL A 92 1.93 2.52 -23.02
C VAL A 92 2.40 2.47 -21.57
N ARG A 93 1.48 2.79 -20.66
CA ARG A 93 1.66 2.76 -19.21
C ARG A 93 0.90 1.60 -18.57
N CYS A 94 1.23 1.29 -17.32
CA CYS A 94 0.50 0.29 -16.55
C CYS A 94 -0.95 0.74 -16.35
N LYS A 95 -1.92 -0.18 -16.49
CA LYS A 95 -3.32 0.08 -16.15
C LYS A 95 -3.56 -0.20 -14.67
N VAL A 96 -3.88 0.84 -13.91
CA VAL A 96 -4.04 0.77 -12.46
C VAL A 96 -5.51 0.59 -12.08
N PHE A 97 -5.83 -0.55 -11.49
CA PHE A 97 -7.15 -0.88 -10.95
C PHE A 97 -7.16 -0.62 -9.44
N LEU A 98 -8.00 0.32 -9.00
CA LEU A 98 -8.18 0.65 -7.59
C LEU A 98 -9.48 0.03 -7.06
N GLY A 99 -9.34 -0.93 -6.15
CA GLY A 99 -10.45 -1.55 -5.44
C GLY A 99 -10.54 -1.07 -3.99
N PHE A 100 -11.73 -0.69 -3.53
CA PHE A 100 -11.95 -0.36 -2.11
C PHE A 100 -13.36 -0.71 -1.64
N THR A 101 -13.49 -1.05 -0.35
CA THR A 101 -14.75 -1.34 0.33
C THR A 101 -15.48 -0.07 0.76
N SER A 102 -16.81 -0.11 0.92
CA SER A 102 -17.64 1.06 1.26
C SER A 102 -17.21 1.78 2.54
N ASN A 103 -16.79 1.04 3.56
CA ASN A 103 -16.35 1.62 4.85
C ASN A 103 -15.15 2.60 4.69
N LEU A 104 -14.35 2.49 3.63
CA LEU A 104 -13.25 3.42 3.36
C LEU A 104 -13.76 4.79 2.89
N ILE A 105 -14.87 4.84 2.14
CA ILE A 105 -15.54 6.10 1.75
C ILE A 105 -16.22 6.75 2.95
N SER A 106 -16.77 5.93 3.84
CA SER A 106 -17.24 6.30 5.16
C SER A 106 -16.17 7.02 6.01
N SER A 107 -14.91 6.63 5.87
CA SER A 107 -13.77 7.24 6.57
C SER A 107 -13.20 8.49 5.88
N GLY A 108 -12.10 9.04 6.42
CA GLY A 108 -11.32 10.12 5.78
C GLY A 108 -10.49 9.66 4.58
N VAL A 109 -10.35 8.34 4.34
CA VAL A 109 -9.65 7.78 3.16
C VAL A 109 -10.34 8.19 1.85
N ARG A 110 -11.64 8.54 1.91
CA ARG A 110 -12.40 9.16 0.82
C ARG A 110 -11.66 10.30 0.13
N ASP A 111 -10.98 11.17 0.88
CA ASP A 111 -10.28 12.33 0.31
C ASP A 111 -8.99 11.95 -0.42
N ILE A 112 -8.35 10.85 0.00
CA ILE A 112 -7.19 10.25 -0.67
C ILE A 112 -7.64 9.62 -1.99
N ILE A 113 -8.72 8.82 -1.97
CA ILE A 113 -9.29 8.19 -3.17
C ILE A 113 -9.71 9.27 -4.18
N ARG A 114 -10.43 10.32 -3.73
CA ARG A 114 -10.80 11.45 -4.58
C ARG A 114 -9.57 12.12 -5.19
N TYR A 115 -8.48 12.31 -4.44
CA TYR A 115 -7.23 12.86 -5.00
C TYR A 115 -6.69 11.99 -6.14
N LEU A 116 -6.56 10.68 -5.91
CA LEU A 116 -6.05 9.75 -6.92
C LEU A 116 -6.89 9.76 -8.21
N VAL A 117 -8.21 9.75 -8.07
CA VAL A 117 -9.15 9.79 -9.21
C VAL A 117 -9.12 11.15 -9.93
N GLN A 118 -9.13 12.26 -9.18
CA GLN A 118 -9.12 13.61 -9.75
C GLN A 118 -7.86 13.89 -10.58
N HIS A 119 -6.73 13.32 -10.18
CA HIS A 119 -5.44 13.53 -10.86
C HIS A 119 -5.11 12.43 -11.88
N HIS A 120 -6.08 11.60 -12.26
CA HIS A 120 -5.89 10.52 -13.24
C HIS A 120 -4.71 9.58 -12.89
N MET A 121 -4.53 9.28 -11.60
CA MET A 121 -3.51 8.33 -11.13
C MET A 121 -4.00 6.87 -11.16
N VAL A 122 -5.29 6.66 -11.41
CA VAL A 122 -5.93 5.33 -11.52
C VAL A 122 -6.84 5.30 -12.75
N ASP A 123 -6.90 4.16 -13.42
CA ASP A 123 -7.67 3.99 -14.67
C ASP A 123 -9.06 3.40 -14.43
N VAL A 124 -9.17 2.49 -13.46
CA VAL A 124 -10.40 1.75 -13.19
C VAL A 124 -10.66 1.74 -11.68
N VAL A 125 -11.90 2.05 -11.29
CA VAL A 125 -12.34 2.01 -9.90
C VAL A 125 -13.36 0.91 -9.72
N VAL A 126 -13.17 0.08 -8.69
CA VAL A 126 -14.11 -0.98 -8.30
C VAL A 126 -14.48 -0.79 -6.83
N THR A 127 -15.78 -0.65 -6.55
CA THR A 127 -16.29 -0.53 -5.18
C THR A 127 -17.67 -1.16 -5.05
N THR A 128 -18.11 -1.35 -3.80
CA THR A 128 -19.47 -1.78 -3.48
C THR A 128 -20.44 -0.60 -3.55
N THR A 129 -21.75 -0.87 -3.65
CA THR A 129 -22.78 0.18 -3.79
C THR A 129 -22.69 1.28 -2.73
N GLY A 130 -22.42 0.90 -1.47
CA GLY A 130 -22.26 1.86 -0.37
C GLY A 130 -21.12 2.87 -0.58
N GLY A 131 -20.04 2.48 -1.28
CA GLY A 131 -18.94 3.39 -1.60
C GLY A 131 -19.35 4.50 -2.57
N VAL A 132 -20.33 4.25 -3.44
CA VAL A 132 -20.87 5.26 -4.36
C VAL A 132 -21.89 6.15 -3.65
N GLU A 133 -22.84 5.54 -2.94
CA GLU A 133 -23.92 6.26 -2.25
C GLU A 133 -23.38 7.21 -1.18
N GLU A 134 -22.43 6.74 -0.36
CA GLU A 134 -21.87 7.55 0.72
C GLU A 134 -21.03 8.73 0.21
N ASP A 135 -20.34 8.58 -0.93
CA ASP A 135 -19.60 9.70 -1.53
C ASP A 135 -20.54 10.84 -1.94
N LEU A 136 -21.69 10.49 -2.53
CA LEU A 136 -22.75 11.43 -2.88
C LEU A 136 -23.38 12.07 -1.63
N ILE A 137 -23.71 11.26 -0.62
CA ILE A 137 -24.29 11.75 0.64
C ILE A 137 -23.35 12.74 1.34
N LYS A 138 -22.04 12.48 1.35
CA LYS A 138 -21.03 13.39 1.92
C LYS A 138 -20.93 14.74 1.22
N CYS A 139 -21.47 14.87 0.01
CA CYS A 139 -21.61 16.17 -0.67
C CYS A 139 -22.86 16.95 -0.23
N LEU A 140 -23.83 16.25 0.36
CA LEU A 140 -25.10 16.83 0.83
C LEU A 140 -25.08 17.14 2.33
N ALA A 141 -24.45 16.28 3.14
CA ALA A 141 -24.38 16.43 4.59
C ALA A 141 -23.06 15.85 5.14
N PRO A 142 -22.53 16.42 6.25
CA PRO A 142 -21.35 15.89 6.90
C PRO A 142 -21.63 14.54 7.59
N THR A 143 -20.56 13.78 7.79
CA THR A 143 -20.55 12.53 8.57
C THR A 143 -19.67 12.75 9.80
N PHE A 144 -20.12 12.28 10.96
CA PHE A 144 -19.40 12.49 12.23
C PHE A 144 -18.84 11.18 12.77
N LYS A 145 -17.73 11.29 13.52
CA LYS A 145 -17.11 10.19 14.25
C LYS A 145 -17.85 9.99 15.58
N GLU A 146 -18.22 8.76 15.90
CA GLU A 146 -18.76 8.39 17.21
C GLU A 146 -17.67 7.79 18.11
N ASP A 147 -17.58 8.24 19.37
CA ASP A 147 -16.47 7.89 20.28
C ASP A 147 -16.50 6.44 20.80
N HIS A 148 -17.64 5.74 20.73
CA HIS A 148 -17.81 4.44 21.41
C HIS A 148 -17.81 3.21 20.49
N MET A 149 -18.00 3.37 19.18
CA MET A 149 -18.10 2.23 18.25
C MET A 149 -17.23 2.33 16.99
N ASP A 150 -16.38 3.36 16.85
CA ASP A 150 -15.69 3.66 15.58
C ASP A 150 -16.64 3.69 14.37
N THR A 151 -17.92 3.93 14.62
CA THR A 151 -18.96 4.05 13.60
C THR A 151 -18.95 5.47 13.08
N VAL A 152 -19.17 5.60 11.77
CA VAL A 152 -19.43 6.89 11.13
C VAL A 152 -20.90 6.96 10.77
N GLN A 153 -21.55 8.04 11.19
CA GLN A 153 -22.98 8.22 10.97
C GLN A 153 -23.23 9.54 10.24
N ALA A 154 -24.02 9.45 9.16
CA ALA A 154 -24.46 10.63 8.43
C ALA A 154 -25.47 11.39 9.29
N ASP A 155 -25.29 12.70 9.42
CA ASP A 155 -26.30 13.54 10.06
C ASP A 155 -27.44 13.78 9.07
N CYS A 156 -28.41 12.87 9.07
CA CYS A 156 -29.66 13.00 8.31
C CYS A 156 -30.69 13.90 9.00
N SER A 157 -30.28 14.65 10.04
CA SER A 157 -31.09 15.74 10.57
C SER A 157 -31.18 16.83 9.50
N PHE A 158 -32.17 16.71 8.62
CA PHE A 158 -32.68 17.85 7.88
C PHE A 158 -33.20 18.84 8.92
N GLY A 159 -32.31 19.67 9.44
CA GLY A 159 -32.65 20.69 10.40
C GLY A 159 -33.79 21.51 9.83
N GLU A 160 -34.88 21.61 10.60
CA GLU A 160 -35.74 22.79 10.55
C GLU A 160 -34.83 24.00 10.52
N ARG A 161 -34.68 24.61 9.34
CA ARG A 161 -34.02 25.90 9.21
C ARG A 161 -34.81 26.84 10.09
N ASN A 162 -34.27 27.13 11.27
CA ASN A 162 -34.75 28.20 12.14
C ASN A 162 -34.93 29.45 11.27
N LYS A 163 -36.19 29.88 11.16
CA LYS A 163 -36.55 31.22 10.69
C LYS A 163 -36.09 32.25 11.71
#